data_AF-A0AAN6GVG7-F1
#
_entry.id   AF-A0AAN6GVG7-F1
#
_cell.length_a   1.000
_cell.length_b   1.000
_cell.length_c   1.000
_cell.angle_alpha   90.00
_cell.angle_beta   90.00
_cell.angle_gamma   90.00
#
_symmetry.space_group_name_H-M   'P 1'
#
loop_
_entity.id
_entity.type
_entity.pdbx_description
1 polymer ?
#
loop_
_entity_poly.entity_id
_entity_poly.type
_entity_poly.pdbx_seq_one_letter_code
_entity_poly.pdbx_strand_id
1 'polypeptide(L)'
;MAPCSRCERLGLPCKVRLSTGRCGECNDSNGTCDLVLTRKKWEVMKKEHRKLREEALAAEESVERAHAALAVALAKRSRLSKQLLHVEDRAARALDKQEEIFEEAELVEIPAVVPELDLSSLDKLSVP
;
A
#
# COMPACT_ATOMS: atom_id res chain seq x y z
N MET A 1 -40.97 25.39 1.43
CA MET A 1 -41.21 24.04 1.98
C MET A 1 -40.39 23.07 1.14
N ALA A 2 -39.50 22.27 1.75
CA ALA A 2 -38.75 21.27 0.98
C ALA A 2 -39.72 20.21 0.41
N PRO A 3 -39.53 19.74 -0.83
CA PRO A 3 -40.27 18.61 -1.36
C PRO A 3 -39.96 17.34 -0.55
N CYS A 4 -40.88 16.37 -0.53
CA CYS A 4 -40.56 15.04 -0.01
C CYS A 4 -39.55 14.32 -0.91
N SER A 5 -38.78 13.39 -0.34
CA SER A 5 -37.69 12.68 -1.01
C SER A 5 -38.11 12.04 -2.35
N ARG A 6 -39.36 11.57 -2.44
CA ARG A 6 -39.88 10.99 -3.70
C ARG A 6 -40.13 12.05 -4.76
N CYS A 7 -40.81 13.13 -4.41
CA CYS A 7 -41.09 14.20 -5.35
C CYS A 7 -39.82 14.91 -5.79
N GLU A 8 -38.84 15.06 -4.90
CA GLU A 8 -37.52 15.60 -5.23
C GLU A 8 -36.79 14.74 -6.27
N ARG A 9 -36.73 13.42 -6.05
CA ARG A 9 -36.07 12.48 -6.98
C ARG A 9 -36.74 12.42 -8.36
N LEU A 10 -38.06 12.60 -8.41
CA LEU A 10 -38.85 12.48 -9.63
C LEU A 10 -39.16 13.84 -10.29
N GLY A 11 -38.72 14.95 -9.70
CA GLY A 11 -39.03 16.30 -10.20
C GLY A 11 -40.53 16.65 -10.17
N LEU A 12 -41.31 16.05 -9.26
CA LEU A 12 -42.76 16.22 -9.19
C LEU A 12 -43.16 17.41 -8.28
N PRO A 13 -44.28 18.10 -8.57
CA PRO A 13 -44.75 19.21 -7.77
C PRO A 13 -45.25 18.73 -6.40
N CYS A 14 -44.43 18.95 -5.35
CA CYS A 14 -44.73 18.48 -4.01
C CYS A 14 -45.67 19.44 -3.24
N LYS A 15 -46.98 19.35 -3.50
CA LYS A 15 -47.99 20.16 -2.80
C LYS A 15 -48.60 19.41 -1.62
N VAL A 16 -48.33 19.86 -0.39
CA VAL A 16 -48.82 19.24 0.86
C VAL A 16 -50.32 19.47 1.03
N ARG A 17 -51.06 18.40 1.34
CA ARG A 17 -52.44 18.51 1.84
C ARG A 17 -52.40 18.41 3.37
N LEU A 18 -52.82 19.47 4.06
CA LEU A 18 -52.81 19.52 5.54
C LEU A 18 -53.74 18.48 6.17
N SER A 19 -54.81 18.08 5.48
CA SER A 19 -55.79 17.10 5.98
C SER A 19 -55.23 15.68 6.12
N THR A 20 -54.33 15.27 5.20
CA THR A 20 -53.75 13.91 5.20
C THR A 20 -52.30 13.90 5.69
N GLY A 21 -51.66 15.06 5.80
CA GLY A 21 -50.23 15.17 6.09
C GLY A 21 -49.32 14.65 4.97
N ARG A 22 -49.88 14.36 3.78
CA ARG A 22 -49.13 13.87 2.62
C ARG A 22 -49.18 14.89 1.49
N CYS A 23 -48.20 14.88 0.60
CA CYS A 23 -48.31 15.62 -0.66
C CYS A 23 -49.34 14.95 -1.59
N GLY A 24 -49.99 15.74 -2.45
CA GLY A 24 -51.00 15.24 -3.39
C GLY A 24 -50.49 14.06 -4.22
N GLU A 25 -49.30 14.18 -4.79
CA GLU A 25 -48.70 13.15 -5.62
C GLU A 25 -48.51 11.81 -4.87
N CYS A 26 -47.98 11.85 -3.65
CA CYS A 26 -47.80 10.63 -2.84
C CYS A 26 -49.12 10.11 -2.28
N ASN A 27 -50.10 10.98 -2.05
CA ASN A 27 -51.43 10.57 -1.65
C ASN A 27 -52.15 9.81 -2.78
N ASP A 28 -52.08 10.33 -4.00
CA ASP A 28 -52.81 9.82 -5.16
C ASP A 28 -52.22 8.51 -5.68
N SER A 29 -50.89 8.38 -5.63
CA SER A 29 -50.18 7.14 -5.99
C SER A 29 -49.99 6.17 -4.81
N ASN A 30 -50.58 6.46 -3.65
CA ASN A 30 -50.41 5.73 -2.39
C ASN A 30 -48.93 5.43 -2.04
N GLY A 31 -48.03 6.34 -2.43
CA GLY A 31 -46.60 6.23 -2.20
C GLY A 31 -46.20 6.73 -0.81
N THR A 32 -45.01 6.32 -0.37
CA THR A 32 -44.44 6.77 0.90
C THR A 32 -44.10 8.26 0.81
N CYS A 33 -44.77 9.08 1.64
CA CYS A 33 -44.49 10.50 1.78
C CYS A 33 -43.74 10.74 3.10
N ASP A 34 -42.54 11.29 3.02
CA ASP A 34 -41.67 11.59 4.16
C ASP A 34 -41.79 13.03 4.69
N LEU A 35 -42.74 13.80 4.14
CA LEU A 35 -43.03 15.18 4.55
C LEU A 35 -43.54 15.30 5.99
N VAL A 36 -44.30 14.31 6.45
CA VAL A 36 -44.78 14.23 7.84
C VAL A 36 -44.35 12.89 8.41
N LEU A 37 -43.40 12.93 9.34
CA LEU A 37 -42.91 11.75 10.05
C LEU A 37 -43.85 11.43 11.22
N THR A 38 -44.28 10.18 11.31
CA THR A 38 -44.94 9.69 12.51
C THR A 38 -43.94 9.58 13.66
N ARG A 39 -44.41 9.70 14.91
CA ARG A 39 -43.55 9.55 16.11
C ARG A 39 -42.77 8.24 16.09
N LYS A 40 -43.41 7.14 15.69
CA LYS A 40 -42.76 5.82 15.58
C LYS A 40 -41.60 5.84 14.58
N LYS A 41 -41.80 6.44 13.40
CA LYS A 41 -40.75 6.52 12.37
C LYS A 41 -39.60 7.44 12.81
N TRP A 42 -39.91 8.53 13.51
CA TRP A 42 -38.92 9.41 14.11
C TRP A 42 -38.01 8.69 15.12
N GLU A 43 -38.58 7.92 16.04
CA GLU A 43 -37.79 7.18 17.03
C GLU A 43 -36.87 6.12 16.39
N VAL A 44 -37.34 5.44 15.35
CA VAL A 44 -36.51 4.50 14.57
C VAL A 44 -35.34 5.22 13.92
N MET A 45 -35.60 6.33 13.22
CA MET A 45 -34.54 7.15 12.60
C MET A 45 -33.54 7.67 13.63
N LYS A 46 -34.01 8.10 14.82
CA LYS A 46 -33.14 8.59 15.88
C LYS A 46 -32.22 7.50 16.42
N LYS A 47 -32.74 6.28 16.59
CA LYS A 47 -31.96 5.12 17.03
C LYS A 47 -30.91 4.73 15.99
N GLU A 48 -31.31 4.70 14.72
CA GLU A 48 -30.41 4.40 13.60
C GLU A 48 -29.32 5.46 13.44
N HIS A 49 -29.69 6.75 13.50
CA HIS A 49 -28.72 7.84 13.48
C HIS A 49 -27.71 7.74 14.62
N ARG A 50 -28.16 7.43 15.84
CA ARG A 50 -27.24 7.24 16.98
C ARG A 50 -26.29 6.07 16.73
N LYS A 51 -26.82 4.93 16.30
CA LYS A 51 -26.02 3.74 15.99
C LYS A 51 -24.96 4.04 14.92
N LEU A 52 -25.36 4.63 13.80
CA LEU A 52 -24.44 4.97 12.71
C LEU A 52 -23.38 5.98 13.15
N ARG A 53 -23.74 6.93 14.02
CA ARG A 53 -22.77 7.88 14.59
C ARG A 53 -21.75 7.19 15.48
N GLU A 54 -22.17 6.26 16.33
CA GLU A 54 -21.28 5.47 17.18
C GLU A 54 -20.35 4.58 16.33
N GLU A 55 -20.88 3.94 15.29
CA GLU A 55 -20.09 3.13 14.35
C GLU A 55 -19.09 3.98 13.55
N ALA A 56 -19.48 5.18 13.11
CA ALA A 56 -18.59 6.10 12.41
C ALA A 56 -17.41 6.54 13.29
N LEU A 57 -17.68 6.92 14.55
CA LEU A 57 -16.63 7.30 15.50
C LEU A 57 -15.66 6.14 15.78
N ALA A 58 -16.19 4.93 15.95
CA ALA A 58 -15.35 3.74 16.16
C ALA A 58 -14.49 3.42 14.92
N ALA A 59 -15.04 3.61 13.72
CA ALA A 59 -14.29 3.44 12.48
C ALA A 59 -13.19 4.51 12.33
N GLU A 60 -13.47 5.77 12.66
CA GLU A 60 -12.48 6.86 12.67
C GLU A 60 -11.32 6.55 13.61
N GLU A 61 -11.60 6.14 14.85
CA GLU A 61 -10.56 5.75 15.82
C GLU A 61 -9.73 4.54 15.31
N SER A 62 -10.38 3.58 14.64
CA SER A 62 -9.67 2.45 14.03
C SER A 62 -8.73 2.90 12.90
N VAL A 63 -9.16 3.86 12.08
CA VAL A 63 -8.36 4.43 11.00
C VAL A 63 -7.15 5.16 11.58
N GLU A 64 -7.34 6.00 12.60
CA GLU A 64 -6.24 6.70 13.28
C GLU A 64 -5.20 5.74 13.86
N ARG A 65 -5.65 4.67 14.53
CA ARG A 65 -4.76 3.62 15.04
C ARG A 65 -3.98 2.93 13.92
N ALA A 66 -4.62 2.62 12.80
CA ALA A 66 -3.97 2.02 11.65
C ALA A 66 -2.91 2.97 11.04
N HIS A 67 -3.20 4.26 10.95
CA HIS A 67 -2.24 5.27 10.48
C HIS A 67 -1.02 5.38 11.41
N ALA A 68 -1.23 5.37 12.73
CA ALA A 68 -0.14 5.38 13.70
C ALA A 68 0.75 4.13 13.56
N ALA A 69 0.14 2.95 13.42
CA ALA A 69 0.87 1.70 13.20
C ALA A 69 1.66 1.71 11.87
N LEU A 70 1.06 2.25 10.81
CA LEU A 70 1.72 2.41 9.51
C LEU A 70 2.94 3.32 9.61
N ALA A 71 2.84 4.46 10.32
CA ALA A 71 3.96 5.37 10.52
C ALA A 71 5.15 4.68 11.21
N VAL A 72 4.88 3.89 12.26
CA VAL A 72 5.91 3.09 12.95
C VAL A 72 6.55 2.06 12.02
N ALA A 73 5.74 1.35 11.23
CA ALA A 73 6.24 0.36 10.27
C ALA A 73 7.11 1.00 9.18
N LEU A 74 6.72 2.16 8.67
CA LEU A 74 7.50 2.91 7.67
C LEU A 74 8.82 3.41 8.25
N ALA A 75 8.84 3.90 9.49
CA ALA A 75 10.06 4.30 10.18
C ALA A 75 11.02 3.12 10.35
N LYS A 76 10.49 1.96 10.77
CA LYS A 76 11.28 0.71 10.88
C LYS A 76 11.83 0.29 9.51
N ARG A 77 11.03 0.32 8.45
CA ARG A 77 11.46 0.01 7.09
C ARG A 77 12.61 0.93 6.64
N SER A 78 12.47 2.23 6.85
CA SER A 78 13.50 3.22 6.51
C SER A 78 14.81 2.95 7.25
N ARG A 79 14.75 2.67 8.56
CA ARG A 79 15.92 2.30 9.35
C ARG A 79 16.61 1.05 8.80
N LEU A 80 15.85 -0.02 8.57
CA LEU A 80 16.39 -1.29 8.08
C LEU A 80 17.01 -1.13 6.68
N SER A 81 16.38 -0.35 5.80
CA SER A 81 16.92 -0.07 4.47
C SER A 81 18.27 0.64 4.54
N LYS A 82 18.45 1.61 5.44
CA LYS A 82 19.75 2.26 5.66
C LYS A 82 20.80 1.30 6.20
N GLN A 83 20.42 0.41 7.12
CA GLN A 83 21.32 -0.59 7.68
C GLN A 83 21.76 -1.60 6.61
N LEU A 84 20.84 -2.03 5.75
CA LEU A 84 21.14 -2.91 4.63
C LEU A 84 22.16 -2.27 3.68
N LEU A 85 21.91 -1.02 3.26
CA LEU A 85 22.82 -0.29 2.38
C LEU A 85 24.23 -0.17 2.98
N HIS A 86 24.34 0.04 4.29
CA HIS A 86 25.64 0.10 4.95
C HIS A 86 26.38 -1.25 4.93
N VAL A 87 25.65 -2.36 5.12
CA VAL A 87 26.24 -3.70 5.03
C VAL A 87 26.66 -4.00 3.59
N GLU A 88 25.85 -3.63 2.61
CA GLU A 88 26.16 -3.79 1.18
C GLU A 88 27.42 -3.00 0.78
N ASP A 89 27.54 -1.73 1.18
CA ASP A 89 28.75 -0.92 0.92
C ASP A 89 29.99 -1.53 1.59
N ARG A 90 29.86 -2.01 2.83
CA ARG A 90 30.97 -2.68 3.51
C ARG A 90 31.37 -3.97 2.79
N ALA A 91 30.42 -4.76 2.31
CA ALA A 91 30.68 -5.99 1.58
C ALA A 91 31.37 -5.70 0.25
N ALA A 92 30.91 -4.69 -0.51
CA ALA A 92 31.54 -4.27 -1.76
C ALA A 92 33.02 -3.91 -1.55
N ARG A 93 33.32 -3.02 -0.58
CA ARG A 93 34.71 -2.65 -0.25
C ARG A 93 35.58 -3.85 0.16
N ALA A 94 34.99 -4.82 0.84
CA ALA A 94 35.72 -6.02 1.24
C ALA A 94 36.04 -6.91 0.04
N LEU A 95 35.13 -7.01 -0.93
CA LEU A 95 35.34 -7.73 -2.19
C LEU A 95 36.40 -7.03 -3.05
N ASP A 96 36.31 -5.71 -3.24
CA ASP A 96 37.30 -4.93 -3.98
C ASP A 96 38.71 -5.16 -3.42
N LYS A 97 38.85 -5.13 -2.09
CA LYS A 97 40.13 -5.40 -1.44
C LYS A 97 40.61 -6.86 -1.62
N GLN A 98 39.71 -7.82 -1.66
CA GLN A 98 40.10 -9.22 -1.92
C GLN A 98 40.58 -9.40 -3.36
N GLU A 99 39.92 -8.73 -4.32
CA GLU A 99 40.34 -8.71 -5.73
C GLU A 99 41.76 -8.14 -5.86
N GLU A 100 42.04 -6.99 -5.25
CA GLU A 100 43.41 -6.41 -5.21
C GLU A 100 44.44 -7.40 -4.65
N ILE A 101 44.12 -8.10 -3.56
CA ILE A 101 45.02 -9.11 -2.96
C ILE A 101 45.25 -10.29 -3.90
N PHE A 102 44.23 -10.75 -4.62
CA PHE A 102 44.38 -11.84 -5.58
C PHE A 102 45.23 -11.42 -6.77
N GLU A 103 45.05 -10.22 -7.30
CA GLU A 103 45.89 -9.66 -8.37
C GLU A 103 47.36 -9.55 -7.92
N GLU A 104 47.61 -9.05 -6.71
CA GLU A 104 48.96 -8.98 -6.14
C GLU A 104 49.58 -10.38 -5.96
N ALA A 105 48.81 -11.36 -5.50
CA ALA A 105 49.28 -12.73 -5.33
C ALA A 105 49.61 -13.40 -6.67
N GLU A 106 48.79 -13.19 -7.70
CA GLU A 106 49.03 -13.70 -9.06
C GLU A 106 50.35 -13.15 -9.63
N LEU A 107 50.65 -11.87 -9.40
CA LEU A 107 51.91 -11.26 -9.82
C LEU A 107 53.14 -11.84 -9.11
N VAL A 108 52.99 -12.30 -7.86
CA VAL A 108 54.07 -12.93 -7.08
C VAL A 108 54.25 -14.41 -7.45
N GLU A 109 53.18 -15.09 -7.89
CA GLU A 109 53.21 -16.50 -8.27
C GLU A 109 53.72 -16.77 -9.69
N ILE A 110 54.02 -15.75 -10.52
CA ILE A 110 54.75 -15.95 -11.78
C ILE A 110 56.24 -16.19 -11.46
N PRO A 111 56.77 -17.42 -11.57
CA PRO A 111 58.20 -17.63 -11.48
C PRO A 111 58.80 -17.08 -12.77
N ALA A 112 59.73 -16.13 -12.66
CA ALA A 112 60.53 -15.66 -13.77
C ALA A 112 61.52 -16.74 -14.25
N VAL A 113 61.04 -17.86 -14.77
CA VAL A 113 61.82 -18.81 -15.57
C VAL A 113 60.88 -19.54 -16.53
N VAL A 114 60.76 -19.05 -17.76
CA VAL A 114 60.56 -19.95 -18.89
C VAL A 114 61.98 -20.31 -19.34
N PRO A 115 62.51 -21.51 -19.03
CA PRO A 115 63.73 -21.93 -19.69
C PRO A 115 63.42 -22.01 -21.18
N GLU A 116 64.22 -21.36 -22.02
CA GLU A 116 64.26 -21.68 -23.45
C GLU A 116 64.49 -23.18 -23.56
N LEU A 117 63.44 -23.91 -23.96
CA LEU A 117 63.57 -25.30 -24.37
C LEU A 117 64.34 -25.29 -25.69
N ASP A 118 65.65 -25.50 -25.60
CA ASP A 118 66.47 -25.75 -26.78
C ASP A 118 66.07 -27.09 -27.42
N LEU A 119 65.19 -27.00 -28.41
CA LEU A 119 64.69 -28.12 -29.20
C LEU A 119 65.78 -28.79 -30.07
N SER A 120 67.03 -28.30 -30.07
CA SER A 120 68.12 -28.87 -30.86
C SER A 120 68.70 -30.18 -30.29
N SER A 121 68.28 -30.60 -29.09
CA SER A 121 68.79 -31.81 -28.43
C SER A 121 67.95 -33.09 -28.67
N LEU A 122 66.80 -32.99 -29.34
CA LEU A 122 65.88 -34.13 -29.54
C LEU A 122 66.20 -35.03 -30.75
N ASP A 123 67.09 -34.61 -31.65
CA ASP A 123 67.41 -35.37 -32.89
C ASP A 123 68.60 -36.35 -32.77
N LYS A 124 69.17 -36.55 -31.57
CA LYS A 124 70.33 -37.45 -31.39
C LYS A 124 70.05 -38.77 -30.69
N LEU A 125 68.78 -39.10 -30.44
CA LEU A 125 68.36 -40.43 -30.01
C LEU A 125 67.60 -41.16 -31.13
N SER A 126 68.26 -41.31 -32.28
CA SER A 126 67.96 -42.40 -33.22
C SER A 126 69.17 -43.32 -33.27
N VAL A 127 69.08 -44.37 -32.47
CA VAL A 127 69.99 -45.51 -32.42
C VAL A 127 69.72 -46.40 -33.63
N PRO A 128 70.77 -46.86 -34.32
CA PRO A 128 70.85 -48.27 -34.70
C PRO A 128 71.82 -49.04 -33.81
#